data_AF-A0A6H1X1M8-F1
#
_entry.id   AF-A0A6H1X1M8-F1
#
_cell.length_a   1.000
_cell.length_b   1.000
_cell.length_c   1.000
_cell.angle_alpha   90.00
_cell.angle_beta   90.00
_cell.angle_gamma   90.00
#
_symmetry.space_group_name_H-M   'P 1'
#
loop_
_entity.id
_entity.type
_entity.pdbx_description
1 polymer ?
#
loop_
_entity_poly.entity_id
_entity_poly.type
_entity_poly.pdbx_seq_one_letter_code
_entity_poly.pdbx_strand_id
1 'polypeptide(L)'
;MTIENLDLETRSKIYSYTKKVLRKYQKGITTGKLTANQFAENILSDGSINNILDEKYTSEEEFKDSYINYINTLINIQNDSLSKNKKLQTHNLLSSISQKIKLKNLLNSTGYSLTIPIDYLNSNELDNVIKYIETGSIDLGNERIYNYVNPNTNTH
;
A
#
# COMPACT_ATOMS: atom_id res chain seq x y z
N MET A 1 -7.46 -18.95 2.17
CA MET A 1 -7.43 -17.54 2.65
C MET A 1 -6.88 -16.63 1.56
N THR A 2 -7.28 -15.36 1.46
CA THR A 2 -6.73 -14.41 0.46
C THR A 2 -6.25 -13.11 1.11
N ILE A 3 -5.40 -12.34 0.42
CA ILE A 3 -4.82 -11.10 0.98
C ILE A 3 -5.88 -10.03 1.27
N GLU A 4 -6.97 -10.00 0.51
CA GLU A 4 -8.09 -9.07 0.68
C GLU A 4 -8.84 -9.31 1.99
N ASN A 5 -8.85 -10.56 2.46
CA ASN A 5 -9.57 -10.99 3.66
C ASN A 5 -8.76 -10.78 4.95
N LEU A 6 -7.49 -10.38 4.84
CA LEU A 6 -6.66 -10.03 5.99
C LEU A 6 -7.09 -8.67 6.56
N ASP A 7 -6.92 -8.50 7.87
CA ASP A 7 -7.15 -7.22 8.52
C ASP A 7 -6.15 -6.15 8.01
N LEU A 8 -6.53 -4.88 8.13
CA LEU A 8 -5.74 -3.78 7.59
C LEU A 8 -4.34 -3.65 8.21
N GLU A 9 -4.19 -4.01 9.48
CA GLU A 9 -2.89 -3.95 10.16
C GLU A 9 -1.94 -4.98 9.54
N THR A 10 -2.40 -6.22 9.40
CA THR A 10 -1.64 -7.30 8.76
C THR A 10 -1.34 -6.95 7.30
N ARG A 11 -2.32 -6.46 6.54
CA ARG A 11 -2.12 -6.00 5.15
C ARG A 11 -1.09 -4.88 5.07
N SER A 12 -1.10 -3.91 5.98
CA SER A 12 -0.11 -2.82 6.04
C SER A 12 1.31 -3.33 6.33
N LYS A 13 1.45 -4.30 7.23
CA LYS A 13 2.73 -4.94 7.52
C LYS A 13 3.24 -5.73 6.30
N ILE A 14 2.38 -6.53 5.66
CA ILE A 14 2.70 -7.26 4.43
C ILE A 14 3.14 -6.28 3.35
N TYR A 15 2.36 -5.23 3.06
CA TYR A 15 2.70 -4.20 2.08
C TYR A 15 4.11 -3.63 2.31
N SER A 16 4.40 -3.24 3.54
CA SER A 16 5.67 -2.62 3.92
C SER A 16 6.83 -3.59 3.72
N TYR A 17 6.64 -4.86 4.10
CA TYR A 17 7.60 -5.93 3.90
C TYR A 17 7.83 -6.23 2.42
N THR A 18 6.77 -6.52 1.67
CA THR A 18 6.82 -6.85 0.25
C THR A 18 7.47 -5.71 -0.55
N LYS A 19 7.12 -4.45 -0.29
CA LYS A 19 7.78 -3.29 -0.93
C LYS A 19 9.27 -3.20 -0.62
N LYS A 20 9.69 -3.50 0.62
CA LYS A 20 11.10 -3.53 1.00
C LYS A 20 11.85 -4.60 0.21
N VAL A 21 11.25 -5.78 0.02
CA VAL A 21 11.83 -6.86 -0.79
C VAL A 21 11.88 -6.48 -2.26
N LEU A 22 10.77 -6.01 -2.86
CA LEU A 22 10.70 -5.59 -4.26
C LEU A 22 11.80 -4.57 -4.63
N ARG A 23 12.06 -3.59 -3.76
CA ARG A 23 13.12 -2.59 -3.97
C ARG A 23 14.53 -3.21 -4.09
N LYS A 24 14.85 -4.28 -3.35
CA LYS A 24 16.16 -4.95 -3.45
C LYS A 24 16.40 -5.55 -4.83
N TYR A 25 15.33 -5.99 -5.48
CA TYR A 25 15.35 -6.75 -6.72
C TYR A 25 14.83 -5.92 -7.91
N GLN A 26 14.76 -4.59 -7.77
CA GLN A 26 14.18 -3.67 -8.75
C GLN A 26 14.70 -3.88 -10.17
N LYS A 27 16.02 -4.05 -10.33
CA LYS A 27 16.63 -4.27 -11.64
C LYS A 27 16.08 -5.53 -12.31
N GLY A 28 15.98 -6.63 -11.56
CA GLY A 28 15.44 -7.90 -12.05
C GLY A 28 13.98 -7.77 -12.49
N ILE A 29 13.15 -7.09 -11.69
CA ILE A 29 11.74 -6.79 -12.02
C ILE A 29 11.66 -5.98 -13.32
N THR A 30 12.39 -4.87 -13.43
CA THR A 30 12.32 -3.99 -14.62
C THR A 30 12.79 -4.68 -15.90
N THR A 31 13.66 -5.67 -15.79
CA THR A 31 14.14 -6.46 -16.94
C THR A 31 13.28 -7.67 -17.25
N GLY A 32 12.23 -7.96 -16.45
CA GLY A 32 11.39 -9.15 -16.59
C GLY A 32 12.07 -10.46 -16.17
N LYS A 33 13.31 -10.41 -15.64
CA LYS A 33 14.07 -11.59 -15.20
C LYS A 33 13.56 -12.19 -13.89
N LEU A 34 12.86 -11.39 -13.08
CA LEU A 34 12.22 -11.83 -11.86
C LEU A 34 10.71 -11.60 -11.95
N THR A 35 9.94 -12.68 -11.90
CA THR A 35 8.47 -12.65 -11.97
C THR A 35 7.84 -12.62 -10.58
N ALA A 36 6.58 -12.18 -10.47
CA ALA A 36 5.85 -12.20 -9.21
C ALA A 36 5.80 -13.58 -8.56
N ASN A 37 5.70 -14.65 -9.36
CA ASN A 37 5.74 -16.03 -8.86
C ASN A 37 7.05 -16.32 -8.14
N GLN A 38 8.18 -15.97 -8.74
CA GLN A 38 9.50 -16.18 -8.11
C GLN A 38 9.65 -15.35 -6.83
N PHE A 39 9.07 -14.15 -6.76
CA PHE A 39 9.05 -13.36 -5.53
C PHE A 39 8.19 -13.98 -4.44
N ALA A 40 6.98 -14.42 -4.80
CA ALA A 40 6.08 -15.08 -3.86
C ALA A 40 6.76 -16.31 -3.27
N GLU A 41 7.35 -17.17 -4.12
CA GLU A 41 8.11 -18.33 -3.67
C GLU A 41 9.23 -17.95 -2.71
N ASN A 42 10.06 -16.97 -3.07
CA ASN A 42 11.19 -16.57 -2.23
C ASN A 42 10.74 -16.02 -0.87
N ILE A 43 9.68 -15.21 -0.83
CA ILE A 43 9.18 -14.59 0.39
C ILE A 43 8.44 -15.60 1.29
N LEU A 44 7.71 -16.54 0.69
CA LEU A 44 6.94 -17.54 1.44
C LEU A 44 7.83 -18.68 1.93
N SER A 45 8.87 -19.06 1.17
CA SER A 45 9.75 -20.19 1.51
C SER A 45 10.88 -19.85 2.49
N ASP A 46 11.34 -18.60 2.54
CA ASP A 46 12.44 -18.21 3.44
C ASP A 46 11.98 -17.95 4.90
N GLY A 47 10.67 -18.06 5.16
CA GLY A 47 10.05 -17.85 6.48
C GLY A 47 10.14 -16.41 6.99
N SER A 48 10.63 -15.47 6.18
CA SER A 48 10.85 -14.08 6.60
C SER A 48 9.56 -13.32 6.89
N ILE A 49 8.46 -13.74 6.26
CA ILE A 49 7.12 -13.18 6.43
C ILE A 49 6.39 -13.73 7.66
N ASN A 50 6.91 -14.78 8.30
CA ASN A 50 6.21 -15.48 9.40
C ASN A 50 6.02 -14.62 10.66
N ASN A 51 6.81 -13.55 10.80
CA ASN A 51 6.62 -12.55 11.85
C ASN A 51 5.38 -11.66 11.63
N ILE A 52 4.76 -11.73 10.45
CA ILE A 52 3.63 -10.91 10.03
C ILE A 52 2.41 -11.78 9.72
N LEU A 53 2.63 -12.93 9.08
CA LEU A 53 1.60 -13.87 8.66
C LEU A 53 1.84 -15.23 9.31
N ASP A 54 0.79 -15.84 9.86
CA ASP A 54 0.86 -17.19 10.41
C ASP A 54 1.32 -18.21 9.36
N GLU A 55 2.27 -19.08 9.74
CA GLU A 55 2.88 -20.09 8.88
C GLU A 55 1.85 -20.97 8.18
N LYS A 56 0.72 -21.23 8.83
CA LYS A 56 -0.35 -22.03 8.23
C LYS A 56 -0.85 -21.47 6.89
N TYR A 57 -0.85 -20.15 6.72
CA TYR A 57 -1.31 -19.50 5.48
C TYR A 57 -0.25 -19.49 4.39
N THR A 58 1.04 -19.57 4.75
CA THR A 58 2.15 -19.56 3.77
C THR A 58 2.18 -20.82 2.90
N SER A 59 1.60 -21.91 3.40
CA SER A 59 1.49 -23.19 2.68
C SER A 59 0.17 -23.35 1.92
N GLU A 60 -0.77 -22.41 2.05
CA GLU A 60 -2.05 -22.46 1.32
C GLU A 60 -1.86 -22.00 -0.14
N GLU A 61 -2.23 -22.86 -1.09
CA GLU A 61 -2.14 -22.56 -2.53
C GLU A 61 -3.00 -21.35 -2.92
N GLU A 62 -4.22 -21.25 -2.37
CA GLU A 62 -5.12 -20.12 -2.60
C GLU A 62 -4.51 -18.79 -2.12
N PHE A 63 -3.83 -18.80 -0.98
CA PHE A 63 -3.17 -17.61 -0.46
C PHE A 63 -1.98 -17.21 -1.34
N LYS A 64 -1.18 -18.19 -1.75
CA LYS A 64 -0.04 -17.98 -2.65
C LYS A 64 -0.47 -17.34 -3.97
N ASP A 65 -1.55 -17.83 -4.59
CA ASP A 65 -2.07 -17.26 -5.82
C ASP A 65 -2.57 -15.81 -5.62
N SER A 66 -3.31 -15.56 -4.54
CA SER A 66 -3.73 -14.21 -4.15
C SER A 66 -2.52 -13.28 -3.94
N TYR A 67 -1.46 -13.77 -3.28
CA TYR A 67 -0.26 -13.00 -3.01
C TYR A 67 0.57 -12.71 -4.27
N ILE A 68 0.62 -13.64 -5.22
CA ILE A 68 1.22 -13.42 -6.54
C ILE A 68 0.50 -12.27 -7.27
N ASN A 69 -0.83 -12.30 -7.28
CA ASN A 69 -1.64 -11.22 -7.89
C ASN A 69 -1.40 -9.88 -7.20
N TYR A 70 -1.29 -9.89 -5.87
CA TYR A 70 -0.95 -8.71 -5.10
C TYR A 70 0.43 -8.14 -5.45
N ILE A 71 1.46 -9.00 -5.55
CA ILE A 71 2.80 -8.59 -5.97
C ILE A 71 2.77 -7.99 -7.38
N ASN A 72 2.02 -8.57 -8.31
CA ASN A 72 1.83 -8.00 -9.65
C ASN A 72 1.22 -6.60 -9.59
N THR A 73 0.19 -6.38 -8.76
CA THR A 73 -0.38 -5.05 -8.51
C THR A 73 0.67 -4.06 -8.01
N LEU A 74 1.51 -4.45 -7.04
CA LEU A 74 2.58 -3.60 -6.52
C LEU A 74 3.63 -3.27 -7.58
N ILE A 75 4.02 -4.24 -8.41
CA ILE A 75 4.97 -4.06 -9.51
C ILE A 75 4.38 -3.09 -10.54
N ASN A 76 3.10 -3.25 -10.90
CA ASN A 76 2.43 -2.37 -11.86
C ASN A 76 2.36 -0.92 -11.35
N ILE A 77 1.90 -0.71 -10.11
CA ILE A 77 1.88 0.61 -9.47
C ILE A 77 3.29 1.24 -9.48
N GLN A 78 4.31 0.45 -9.19
CA GLN A 78 5.68 0.93 -9.17
C GLN A 78 6.18 1.29 -10.58
N ASN A 79 5.94 0.43 -11.58
CA ASN A 79 6.34 0.69 -12.96
C ASN A 79 5.62 1.89 -13.55
N ASP A 80 4.34 2.08 -13.22
CA ASP A 80 3.57 3.27 -13.60
C ASP A 80 4.16 4.55 -12.99
N SER A 81 4.59 4.50 -11.73
CA SER A 81 5.25 5.65 -11.11
C SER A 81 6.59 5.97 -11.80
N LEU A 82 7.36 4.96 -12.19
CA LEU A 82 8.65 5.14 -12.87
C LEU A 82 8.50 5.59 -14.33
N SER A 83 7.49 5.10 -15.05
CA SER A 83 7.23 5.47 -16.44
C SER A 83 6.72 6.90 -16.57
N LYS A 84 5.86 7.35 -15.64
CA LYS A 84 5.38 8.74 -15.55
C LYS A 84 6.53 9.72 -15.28
N ASN A 85 7.48 9.35 -14.41
CA ASN A 85 8.67 10.16 -14.14
C ASN A 85 9.61 10.32 -15.36
N LYS A 86 9.56 9.42 -16.35
CA LYS A 86 10.35 9.55 -17.59
C LYS A 86 9.70 10.49 -18.62
N LYS A 87 8.40 10.78 -18.51
CA LYS A 87 7.66 11.56 -19.51
C LYS A 87 7.24 12.97 -19.06
N LEU A 88 7.34 13.31 -17.77
CA LEU A 88 7.01 14.66 -17.29
C LEU A 88 8.07 15.22 -16.35
N GLN A 89 8.73 16.27 -16.80
CA GLN A 89 9.34 17.30 -15.95
C GLN A 89 8.32 18.35 -15.47
N THR A 90 7.01 18.07 -15.56
CA THR A 90 5.96 19.07 -15.32
C THR A 90 4.86 18.49 -14.44
N HIS A 91 4.78 19.03 -13.21
CA HIS A 91 3.75 18.81 -12.20
C HIS A 91 3.67 17.38 -11.61
N ASN A 92 4.31 17.20 -10.45
CA ASN A 92 3.66 16.46 -9.38
C ASN A 92 2.18 16.88 -9.39
N LEU A 93 1.22 15.96 -9.59
CA LEU A 93 -0.21 16.27 -9.52
C LEU A 93 -0.48 16.82 -8.12
N LEU A 94 -0.35 18.14 -7.99
CA LEU A 94 -0.64 18.88 -6.78
C LEU A 94 -2.08 18.54 -6.45
N SER A 95 -2.28 18.08 -5.23
CA SER A 95 -3.60 17.86 -4.69
C SER A 95 -4.43 19.14 -4.86
N SER A 96 -5.63 19.01 -5.41
CA SER A 96 -6.51 20.17 -5.60
C SER A 96 -6.85 20.79 -4.25
N ILE A 97 -7.01 22.12 -4.22
CA ILE A 97 -7.45 22.84 -3.02
C ILE A 97 -8.76 22.24 -2.49
N SER A 98 -9.66 21.82 -3.39
CA SER A 98 -10.93 21.16 -3.06
C SER A 98 -10.71 19.87 -2.26
N GLN A 99 -9.83 18.97 -2.71
CA GLN A 99 -9.51 17.73 -1.98
C GLN A 99 -8.92 18.02 -0.59
N LYS A 100 -8.03 19.02 -0.50
CA LYS A 100 -7.43 19.42 0.79
C LYS A 100 -8.48 19.94 1.75
N ILE A 101 -9.42 20.76 1.28
CA ILE A 101 -10.53 21.27 2.09
C ILE A 101 -11.44 20.12 2.52
N LYS A 102 -11.80 19.20 1.60
CA LYS A 102 -12.62 18.03 1.91
C LYS A 102 -11.98 17.19 3.02
N LEU A 103 -10.69 16.87 2.90
CA LEU A 103 -10.00 16.08 3.90
C LEU A 103 -9.91 16.80 5.25
N LYS A 104 -9.61 18.11 5.28
CA LYS A 104 -9.57 18.88 6.54
C LYS A 104 -10.92 18.85 7.27
N ASN A 105 -12.02 19.05 6.54
CA ASN A 105 -13.35 18.99 7.13
C ASN A 105 -13.65 17.59 7.67
N LEU A 106 -13.27 16.55 6.94
CA LEU A 106 -13.48 15.17 7.32
C LEU A 106 -12.70 14.79 8.59
N LEU A 107 -11.42 15.18 8.69
CA LEU A 107 -10.60 14.94 9.88
C LEU A 107 -11.22 15.61 11.12
N ASN A 108 -11.69 16.84 10.97
CA ASN A 108 -12.35 17.57 12.05
C ASN A 108 -13.67 16.93 12.50
N SER A 109 -14.43 16.31 11.59
CA SER A 109 -15.73 15.71 11.91
C SER A 109 -15.67 14.27 12.41
N THR A 110 -14.62 13.53 12.05
CA THR A 110 -14.51 12.08 12.33
C THR A 110 -13.57 11.75 13.48
N GLY A 111 -12.80 12.73 13.97
CA GLY A 111 -11.82 12.51 15.03
C GLY A 111 -10.62 11.70 14.54
N TYR A 112 -10.26 11.79 13.26
CA TYR A 112 -8.98 11.26 12.75
C TYR A 112 -7.94 12.39 12.66
N SER A 113 -6.66 12.03 12.73
CA SER A 113 -5.54 12.93 12.42
C SER A 113 -4.59 12.30 11.40
N LEU A 114 -3.83 13.15 10.72
CA LEU A 114 -2.76 12.71 9.83
C LEU A 114 -1.43 12.63 10.58
N THR A 115 -0.66 11.57 10.32
CA THR A 115 0.72 11.43 10.83
C THR A 115 1.73 12.27 10.06
N ILE A 116 1.37 12.70 8.84
CA ILE A 116 2.19 13.55 7.98
C ILE A 116 1.40 14.79 7.55
N PRO A 117 2.07 15.91 7.22
CA PRO A 117 1.36 17.10 6.77
C PRO A 117 0.60 16.86 5.47
N ILE A 118 -0.60 17.42 5.35
CA ILE A 118 -1.48 17.25 4.17
C ILE A 118 -0.80 17.63 2.85
N ASP A 119 0.17 18.55 2.89
CA ASP A 119 0.90 19.03 1.71
C ASP A 119 1.88 18.00 1.13
N TYR A 120 2.19 16.94 1.88
CA TYR A 120 3.03 15.83 1.43
C TYR A 120 2.22 14.78 0.65
N LEU A 121 0.90 14.91 0.62
CA LEU A 121 0.00 13.99 -0.08
C LEU A 121 -0.29 14.50 -1.50
N ASN A 122 -0.07 13.63 -2.48
CA ASN A 122 -0.52 13.85 -3.86
C ASN A 122 -2.04 13.62 -3.99
N SER A 123 -2.62 14.01 -5.14
CA SER A 123 -4.06 13.85 -5.40
C SER A 123 -4.58 12.43 -5.13
N ASN A 124 -3.90 11.41 -5.65
CA ASN A 124 -4.33 10.02 -5.49
C ASN A 124 -4.23 9.58 -4.02
N GLU A 125 -3.19 10.00 -3.30
CA GLU A 125 -3.08 9.72 -1.86
C GLU A 125 -4.22 10.37 -1.07
N LEU A 126 -4.57 11.62 -1.36
CA LEU A 126 -5.71 12.28 -0.70
C LEU A 126 -7.02 11.53 -0.93
N ASP A 127 -7.31 11.12 -2.16
CA ASP A 127 -8.54 10.40 -2.47
C ASP A 127 -8.61 9.06 -1.72
N ASN A 128 -7.49 8.36 -1.62
CA ASN A 128 -7.41 7.11 -0.84
C ASN A 128 -7.53 7.35 0.67
N VAL A 129 -6.96 8.43 1.21
CA VAL A 129 -7.14 8.81 2.62
C VAL A 129 -8.62 9.14 2.91
N ILE A 130 -9.25 9.95 2.06
CA ILE A 130 -10.66 10.32 2.19
C ILE A 130 -11.53 9.06 2.16
N LYS A 131 -11.32 8.18 1.17
CA LYS A 131 -12.01 6.90 1.07
C LYS A 131 -11.85 6.08 2.34
N TYR A 132 -10.61 5.94 2.83
CA TYR A 132 -10.36 5.16 4.05
C TYR A 132 -11.12 5.69 5.26
N ILE A 133 -11.15 7.00 5.47
CA ILE A 133 -11.90 7.60 6.59
C ILE A 133 -13.42 7.42 6.40
N GLU A 134 -13.93 7.52 5.17
CA GLU A 134 -15.37 7.40 4.87
C GLU A 134 -15.87 5.94 4.95
N THR A 135 -15.07 4.97 4.50
CA THR A 135 -15.52 3.57 4.32
C THR A 135 -14.85 2.56 5.24
N GLY A 136 -13.76 2.95 5.91
CA GLY A 136 -12.91 2.03 6.67
C GLY A 136 -12.11 1.05 5.79
N SER A 137 -12.10 1.21 4.47
CA SER A 137 -11.44 0.28 3.53
C SER A 137 -10.32 0.93 2.74
N ILE A 138 -9.28 0.14 2.46
CA ILE A 138 -8.11 0.55 1.67
C ILE A 138 -7.96 -0.41 0.50
N ASP A 139 -7.79 0.14 -0.71
CA ASP A 139 -7.56 -0.64 -1.92
C ASP A 139 -6.18 -1.31 -1.90
N LEU A 140 -6.08 -2.47 -2.56
CA LEU A 140 -4.82 -3.19 -2.68
C LEU A 140 -3.74 -2.34 -3.33
N GLY A 141 -2.57 -2.30 -2.70
CA GLY A 141 -1.42 -1.51 -3.14
C GLY A 141 -1.37 -0.08 -2.58
N ASN A 142 -2.41 0.35 -1.86
CA ASN A 142 -2.47 1.63 -1.15
C ASN A 142 -2.38 1.46 0.37
N GLU A 143 -1.99 0.30 0.89
CA GLU A 143 -1.98 0.02 2.34
C GLU A 143 -1.15 0.99 3.17
N ARG A 144 -0.17 1.69 2.59
CA ARG A 144 0.54 2.78 3.28
C ARG A 144 -0.36 3.86 3.87
N ILE A 145 -1.57 4.05 3.31
CA ILE A 145 -2.57 5.00 3.81
C ILE A 145 -2.97 4.67 5.25
N TYR A 146 -2.96 3.39 5.63
CA TYR A 146 -3.21 2.96 7.01
C TYR A 146 -2.27 3.64 8.00
N ASN A 147 -1.01 3.86 7.62
CA ASN A 147 -0.01 4.50 8.48
C ASN A 147 -0.07 6.04 8.44
N TYR A 148 -0.89 6.62 7.55
CA TYR A 148 -1.05 8.06 7.43
C TYR A 148 -2.15 8.60 8.33
N VAL A 149 -3.07 7.76 8.78
CA VAL A 149 -4.29 8.15 9.47
C VAL A 149 -4.33 7.47 10.83
N ASN A 150 -4.39 8.27 11.89
CA ASN A 150 -4.56 7.77 13.25
C ASN A 150 -5.93 8.20 13.78
N PRO A 151 -6.70 7.31 14.45
CA PRO A 151 -7.80 7.77 15.26
C PRO A 151 -7.24 8.69 16.34
N ASN A 152 -7.84 9.86 16.52
CA ASN A 152 -7.56 10.72 17.66
C ASN A 152 -8.00 9.95 18.89
N THR A 153 -7.06 9.24 19.49
CA THR A 153 -7.14 8.79 20.87
C THR A 153 -6.97 10.01 21.75
N ASN A 154 -7.93 10.94 21.67
CA ASN A 154 -8.18 11.88 22.75
C ASN A 154 -8.83 11.07 23.87
N THR A 155 -8.04 10.24 24.54
CA THR A 155 -8.30 9.88 25.92
C THR A 155 -8.08 11.15 26.74
N HIS A 156 -9.18 11.86 27.01
CA HIS A 156 -9.32 12.68 28.20
C HIS A 156 -10.23 11.94 29.17
#